data_AF-A0A6G0Y5N4-F1
#
_entry.id   AF-A0A6G0Y5N4-F1
#
_cell.length_a   1.000
_cell.length_b   1.000
_cell.length_c   1.000
_cell.angle_alpha   90.00
_cell.angle_beta   90.00
_cell.angle_gamma   90.00
#
_symmetry.space_group_name_H-M   'P 1'
#
loop_
_entity.id
_entity.type
_entity.pdbx_description
1 polymer ?
#
loop_
_entity_poly.entity_id
_entity_poly.type
_entity_poly.pdbx_seq_one_letter_code
_entity_poly.pdbx_strand_id
1 'polypeptide(L)'
;MGDDYLEKHNNNNLYHKNCIQFAIDFQKTYLNPETVVVNILDSQRMKVIKENCERLKPIIETIIFLGKQNIALRGHRDDGNLITESIVNEGNFREILRFRIQAGDNRLENHLQKSNSKATYISHTIQNELIEVCKKEITLLILKEIIQAKSYRIATDGCTVMVSTIKGAVKKVQETAKNALYSPCNNHALNLSLSKCSTVQSVRNCVDTMREIISFLNVSA
;
A
#
# COMPACT_ATOMS: atom_id res chain seq x y z
N MET A 1 33.47 9.38 71.64
CA MET A 1 34.57 9.02 70.72
C MET A 1 34.06 8.14 69.56
N GLY A 2 32.84 8.37 69.03
CA GLY A 2 32.24 7.52 67.99
C GLY A 2 31.96 8.24 66.67
N ASP A 3 31.80 9.56 66.68
CA ASP A 3 31.35 10.32 65.50
C ASP A 3 32.49 10.64 64.52
N ASP A 4 33.72 10.82 65.02
CA ASP A 4 34.91 11.18 64.21
C ASP A 4 35.43 10.02 63.32
N TYR A 5 35.07 8.77 63.66
CA TYR A 5 35.42 7.59 62.87
C TYR A 5 34.51 7.40 61.64
N LEU A 6 33.23 7.78 61.77
CA LEU A 6 32.26 7.70 60.68
C LEU A 6 32.55 8.76 59.60
N GLU A 7 32.94 9.98 59.99
CA GLU A 7 33.33 11.02 59.03
C GLU A 7 34.58 10.66 58.22
N LYS A 8 35.58 10.02 58.83
CA LYS A 8 36.79 9.55 58.12
C LYS A 8 36.50 8.40 57.14
N HIS A 9 35.57 7.50 57.47
CA HIS A 9 35.15 6.41 56.58
C HIS A 9 34.35 6.93 55.37
N ASN A 10 33.55 7.98 55.57
CA ASN A 10 32.71 8.60 54.55
C ASN A 10 33.54 9.46 53.56
N ASN A 11 34.58 10.14 54.05
CA ASN A 11 35.36 11.08 53.23
C ASN A 11 36.60 10.50 52.54
N ASN A 12 37.12 9.33 52.94
CA ASN A 12 38.38 8.79 52.37
C ASN A 12 38.30 7.40 51.73
N ASN A 13 37.19 6.65 51.87
CA ASN A 13 37.09 5.32 51.26
C ASN A 13 36.37 5.39 49.90
N LEU A 14 37.13 5.20 48.81
CA LEU A 14 36.63 5.24 47.43
C LEU A 14 35.43 4.29 47.22
N TYR A 15 35.43 3.14 47.91
CA TYR A 15 34.32 2.19 47.84
C TYR A 15 33.01 2.80 48.36
N HIS A 16 33.01 3.44 49.53
CA HIS A 16 31.81 4.06 50.08
C HIS A 16 31.35 5.27 49.26
N LYS A 17 32.28 6.09 48.74
CA LYS A 17 31.94 7.16 47.79
C LYS A 17 31.24 6.62 46.55
N ASN A 18 31.76 5.53 45.97
CA ASN A 18 31.17 4.90 44.81
C ASN A 18 29.79 4.30 45.14
N CYS A 19 29.62 3.62 46.28
CA CYS A 19 28.32 3.08 46.69
C CYS A 19 27.26 4.17 46.88
N ILE A 20 27.60 5.29 47.53
CA ILE A 20 26.71 6.44 47.69
C ILE A 20 26.38 7.05 46.32
N GLN A 21 27.39 7.20 45.45
CA GLN A 21 27.20 7.71 44.09
C GLN A 21 26.28 6.79 43.27
N PHE A 22 26.46 5.47 43.34
CA PHE A 22 25.56 4.49 42.69
C PHE A 22 24.13 4.57 43.20
N ALA A 23 23.93 4.75 44.51
CA ALA A 23 22.59 4.90 45.08
C ALA A 23 21.91 6.18 44.59
N ILE A 24 22.65 7.30 44.54
CA ILE A 24 22.16 8.58 44.01
C ILE A 24 21.83 8.45 42.52
N ASP A 25 22.70 7.83 41.73
CA ASP A 25 22.51 7.66 40.29
C ASP A 25 21.33 6.72 40.00
N PHE A 26 21.16 5.65 40.79
CA PHE A 26 19.99 4.78 40.72
C PHE A 26 18.70 5.55 41.04
N GLN A 27 18.67 6.33 42.12
CA GLN A 27 17.50 7.13 42.49
C GLN A 27 17.14 8.16 41.41
N LYS A 28 18.13 8.84 40.83
CA LYS A 28 17.92 9.76 39.70
C LYS A 28 17.33 9.05 38.47
N THR A 29 17.87 7.88 38.14
CA THR A 29 17.43 7.04 37.02
C THR A 29 16.02 6.49 37.24
N TYR A 30 15.70 6.07 38.46
CA TYR A 30 14.40 5.53 38.84
C TYR A 30 13.31 6.60 38.82
N LEU A 31 13.61 7.82 39.27
CA LEU A 31 12.67 8.95 39.27
C LEU A 31 12.47 9.57 37.88
N ASN A 32 13.48 9.49 36.99
CA ASN A 32 13.43 10.09 35.65
C ASN A 32 13.79 9.05 34.56
N PRO A 33 13.02 7.97 34.42
CA PRO A 33 13.33 6.88 33.50
C PRO A 33 13.44 7.34 32.04
N GLU A 34 12.76 8.40 31.64
CA GLU A 34 12.84 9.02 30.30
C GLU A 34 14.20 9.66 29.99
N THR A 35 15.04 9.93 31.00
CA THR A 35 16.39 10.49 30.81
C THR A 35 17.46 9.41 30.65
N VAL A 36 17.09 8.15 30.87
CA VAL A 36 18.00 7.01 30.76
C VAL A 36 18.32 6.75 29.30
N VAL A 37 19.61 6.64 28.98
CA VAL A 37 20.11 6.49 27.60
C VAL A 37 19.39 5.38 26.84
N VAL A 38 19.17 4.22 27.47
CA VAL A 38 18.44 3.09 26.85
C VAL A 38 17.01 3.48 26.48
N ASN A 39 16.28 4.11 27.40
CA ASN A 39 14.91 4.54 27.17
C ASN A 39 14.80 5.70 26.17
N ILE A 40 15.78 6.61 26.15
CA ILE A 40 15.90 7.67 25.13
C ILE A 40 16.11 7.05 23.76
N LEU A 41 17.05 6.11 23.62
CA LEU A 41 17.36 5.46 22.35
C LEU A 41 16.13 4.70 21.81
N ASP A 42 15.42 3.96 22.66
CA ASP A 42 14.19 3.27 22.25
C ASP A 42 13.07 4.25 21.90
N SER A 43 12.89 5.31 22.69
CA SER A 43 11.93 6.38 22.39
C SER A 43 12.23 7.09 21.08
N GLN A 44 13.50 7.36 20.79
CA GLN A 44 13.95 7.96 19.53
C GLN A 44 13.72 7.01 18.36
N ARG A 45 14.04 5.73 18.50
CA ARG A 45 13.75 4.70 17.49
C ARG A 45 12.26 4.63 17.17
N MET A 46 11.41 4.60 18.18
CA MET A 46 9.96 4.60 18.01
C MET A 46 9.46 5.87 17.30
N LYS A 47 10.03 7.04 17.61
CA LYS A 47 9.71 8.30 16.90
C LYS A 47 10.07 8.21 15.41
N VAL A 48 11.27 7.71 15.08
CA VAL A 48 11.71 7.57 13.68
C VAL A 48 10.85 6.57 12.92
N ILE A 49 10.51 5.43 13.53
CA ILE A 49 9.60 4.43 12.92
C ILE A 49 8.25 5.07 12.63
N LYS A 50 7.67 5.77 13.62
CA LYS A 50 6.38 6.44 13.47
C LYS A 50 6.43 7.47 12.33
N GLU A 51 7.47 8.30 12.29
CA GLU A 51 7.64 9.31 11.25
C GLU A 51 7.75 8.67 9.85
N ASN A 52 8.55 7.60 9.71
CA ASN A 52 8.69 6.88 8.45
C ASN A 52 7.38 6.20 8.01
N CYS A 53 6.62 5.62 8.94
CA CYS A 53 5.29 5.08 8.66
C CYS A 53 4.31 6.19 8.21
N GLU A 54 4.34 7.35 8.85
CA GLU A 54 3.51 8.49 8.48
C GLU A 54 3.84 9.03 7.08
N ARG A 55 5.12 8.98 6.67
CA ARG A 55 5.57 9.33 5.32
C ARG A 55 5.09 8.35 4.25
N LEU A 56 5.10 7.05 4.55
CA LEU A 56 4.67 6.00 3.61
C LEU A 56 3.15 5.91 3.46
N LYS A 57 2.39 6.29 4.49
CA LYS A 57 0.93 6.19 4.52
C LYS A 57 0.24 6.81 3.29
N PRO A 58 0.45 8.09 2.92
CA PRO A 58 -0.22 8.69 1.76
C PRO A 58 0.16 8.02 0.43
N ILE A 59 1.38 7.49 0.33
CA ILE A 59 1.89 6.78 -0.84
C ILE A 59 1.16 5.44 -1.01
N ILE A 60 1.10 4.64 0.06
CA ILE A 60 0.41 3.35 0.07
C ILE A 60 -1.09 3.53 -0.18
N GLU A 61 -1.72 4.53 0.46
CA GLU A 61 -3.13 4.87 0.23
C GLU A 61 -3.41 5.18 -1.24
N THR A 62 -2.49 5.89 -1.91
CA THR A 62 -2.61 6.21 -3.34
C THR A 62 -2.52 4.95 -4.20
N ILE A 63 -1.59 4.02 -3.90
CA ILE A 63 -1.50 2.72 -4.59
C ILE A 63 -2.79 1.91 -4.42
N ILE A 64 -3.30 1.83 -3.19
CA ILE A 64 -4.55 1.12 -2.88
C ILE A 64 -5.73 1.77 -3.61
N PHE A 65 -5.81 3.09 -3.62
CA PHE A 65 -6.86 3.83 -4.33
C PHE A 65 -6.87 3.50 -5.82
N LEU A 66 -5.72 3.62 -6.48
CA LEU A 66 -5.57 3.32 -7.91
C LEU A 66 -5.96 1.87 -8.21
N GLY A 67 -5.51 0.92 -7.39
CA GLY A 67 -5.88 -0.49 -7.50
C GLY A 67 -7.38 -0.74 -7.34
N LYS A 68 -8.02 -0.11 -6.35
CA LYS A 68 -9.47 -0.24 -6.10
C LYS A 68 -10.33 0.34 -7.22
N GLN A 69 -9.89 1.46 -7.80
CA GLN A 69 -10.62 2.13 -8.89
C GLN A 69 -10.31 1.54 -10.27
N ASN A 70 -9.44 0.52 -10.34
CA ASN A 70 -8.96 -0.04 -11.60
C ASN A 70 -8.34 1.04 -12.53
N ILE A 71 -7.63 2.00 -11.94
CA ILE A 71 -6.92 3.05 -12.66
C ILE A 71 -5.47 2.61 -12.83
N ALA A 72 -4.94 2.75 -14.05
CA ALA A 72 -3.55 2.42 -14.33
C ALA A 72 -2.62 3.22 -13.40
N LEU A 73 -1.67 2.56 -12.73
CA LEU A 73 -0.78 3.21 -11.78
C LEU A 73 0.17 4.22 -12.47
N ARG A 74 0.76 3.82 -13.60
CA ARG A 74 1.81 4.55 -14.32
C ARG A 74 1.28 5.21 -15.59
N GLY A 75 1.83 6.37 -15.92
CA GLY A 75 1.68 7.04 -17.21
C GLY A 75 2.91 6.84 -18.10
N HIS A 76 3.01 7.64 -19.17
CA HIS A 76 4.14 7.60 -20.10
C HIS A 76 5.45 8.10 -19.46
N ARG A 77 5.35 9.01 -18.48
CA ARG A 77 6.45 9.52 -17.66
C ARG A 77 6.09 9.29 -16.19
N ASP A 78 7.07 8.97 -15.34
CA ASP A 78 6.88 8.66 -13.92
C ASP A 78 8.12 9.04 -13.09
N ASP A 79 8.78 10.10 -13.50
CA ASP A 79 10.06 10.61 -12.99
C ASP A 79 10.02 12.13 -12.80
N GLY A 80 11.08 12.69 -12.21
CA GLY A 80 11.19 14.14 -11.95
C GLY A 80 10.72 14.58 -10.55
N ASN A 81 10.78 15.89 -10.30
CA ASN A 81 10.39 16.49 -9.03
C ASN A 81 8.88 16.70 -8.95
N LEU A 82 8.26 16.19 -7.88
CA LEU A 82 6.81 16.19 -7.71
C LEU A 82 6.27 17.52 -7.15
N ILE A 83 7.14 18.32 -6.51
CA ILE A 83 6.80 19.62 -5.92
C ILE A 83 6.71 20.72 -6.98
N THR A 84 7.53 20.64 -8.02
CA THR A 84 7.45 21.58 -9.14
C THR A 84 6.26 21.21 -10.00
N GLU A 85 5.38 22.18 -10.29
CA GLU A 85 4.32 21.99 -11.26
C GLU A 85 4.93 21.60 -12.61
N SER A 86 4.48 20.46 -13.12
CA SER A 86 4.86 19.96 -14.43
C SER A 86 3.75 20.32 -15.40
N ILE A 87 4.11 20.96 -16.51
CA ILE A 87 3.17 21.22 -17.62
C ILE A 87 2.78 19.89 -18.31
N VAL A 88 3.57 18.84 -18.10
CA VAL A 88 3.40 17.53 -18.70
C VAL A 88 2.81 16.56 -17.68
N ASN A 89 1.83 15.76 -18.09
CA ASN A 89 1.27 14.69 -17.27
C ASN A 89 2.33 13.63 -16.95
N GLU A 90 2.58 13.38 -15.66
CA GLU A 90 3.58 12.41 -15.16
C GLU A 90 2.94 11.13 -14.60
N GLY A 91 1.75 10.79 -15.10
CA GLY A 91 1.05 9.57 -14.74
C GLY A 91 0.21 9.67 -13.46
N ASN A 92 -0.77 8.77 -13.37
CA ASN A 92 -1.84 8.85 -12.38
C ASN A 92 -1.33 8.83 -10.93
N PHE A 93 -0.31 8.01 -10.63
CA PHE A 93 0.27 7.97 -9.29
C PHE A 93 0.82 9.33 -8.85
N ARG A 94 1.61 10.00 -9.70
CA ARG A 94 2.22 11.29 -9.37
C ARG A 94 1.19 12.42 -9.36
N GLU A 95 0.24 12.42 -10.30
CA GLU A 95 -0.84 13.42 -10.30
C GLU A 95 -1.72 13.33 -9.05
N ILE A 96 -2.01 12.12 -8.57
CA ILE A 96 -2.78 11.97 -7.32
C ILE A 96 -1.97 12.48 -6.13
N LEU A 97 -0.66 12.21 -6.05
CA LEU A 97 0.17 12.76 -4.98
C LEU A 97 0.20 14.30 -5.01
N ARG A 98 0.29 14.91 -6.20
CA ARG A 98 0.16 16.38 -6.36
C ARG A 98 -1.20 16.86 -5.91
N PHE A 99 -2.27 16.22 -6.34
CA PHE A 99 -3.63 16.56 -5.94
C PHE A 99 -3.82 16.49 -4.41
N ARG A 100 -3.26 15.48 -3.75
CA ARG A 100 -3.28 15.38 -2.27
C ARG A 100 -2.57 16.55 -1.60
N ILE A 101 -1.42 16.95 -2.11
CA ILE A 101 -0.67 18.12 -1.60
C ILE A 101 -1.51 19.38 -1.78
N GLN A 102 -2.07 19.60 -2.97
CA GLN A 102 -2.96 20.74 -3.24
C GLN A 102 -4.23 20.74 -2.37
N ALA A 103 -4.72 19.55 -2.01
CA ALA A 103 -5.84 19.37 -1.09
C ALA A 103 -5.45 19.53 0.41
N GLY A 104 -4.18 19.84 0.72
CA GLY A 104 -3.71 20.15 2.07
C GLY A 104 -3.02 19.00 2.81
N ASP A 105 -2.52 17.97 2.11
CA ASP A 105 -1.68 16.91 2.71
C ASP A 105 -0.27 17.44 3.02
N ASN A 106 -0.18 18.30 4.04
CA ASN A 106 1.06 18.93 4.49
C ASN A 106 2.12 17.89 4.90
N ARG A 107 1.71 16.69 5.32
CA ARG A 107 2.64 15.62 5.73
C ARG A 107 3.37 15.06 4.51
N LEU A 108 2.63 14.74 3.45
CA LEU A 108 3.20 14.33 2.17
C LEU A 108 4.07 15.44 1.56
N GLU A 109 3.59 16.69 1.61
CA GLU A 109 4.35 17.84 1.10
C GLU A 109 5.69 17.99 1.82
N ASN A 110 5.67 18.04 3.16
CA ASN A 110 6.88 18.15 3.97
C ASN A 110 7.85 16.98 3.72
N HIS A 111 7.33 15.76 3.56
CA HIS A 111 8.12 14.59 3.25
C HIS A 111 8.86 14.75 1.91
N LEU A 112 8.16 15.14 0.85
CA LEU A 112 8.74 15.27 -0.48
C LEU A 112 9.69 16.46 -0.61
N GLN A 113 9.47 17.55 0.13
CA GLN A 113 10.36 18.72 0.15
C GLN A 113 11.65 18.48 0.95
N LYS A 114 11.57 17.80 2.11
CA LYS A 114 12.71 17.61 3.02
C LYS A 114 13.52 16.35 2.72
N SER A 115 12.94 15.38 2.03
CA SER A 115 13.62 14.13 1.74
C SER A 115 14.69 14.30 0.69
N ASN A 116 15.81 13.61 0.88
CA ASN A 116 16.77 13.36 -0.19
C ASN A 116 16.04 12.66 -1.36
N SER A 117 16.43 12.92 -2.61
CA SER A 117 15.83 12.30 -3.80
C SER A 117 15.76 10.76 -3.73
N LYS A 118 16.69 10.14 -3.00
CA LYS A 118 16.73 8.68 -2.74
C LYS A 118 15.72 8.16 -1.71
N ALA A 119 15.11 9.03 -0.91
CA ALA A 119 14.23 8.67 0.22
C ALA A 119 12.79 9.17 0.04
N THR A 120 12.41 9.54 -1.18
CA THR A 120 11.07 10.02 -1.51
C THR A 120 10.01 8.92 -1.47
N TYR A 121 10.41 7.65 -1.65
CA TYR A 121 9.55 6.47 -1.72
C TYR A 121 8.55 6.45 -2.90
N ILE A 122 8.76 7.31 -3.90
CA ILE A 122 7.90 7.42 -5.09
C ILE A 122 8.50 6.78 -6.35
N SER A 123 9.73 6.25 -6.27
CA SER A 123 10.39 5.67 -7.44
C SER A 123 9.69 4.40 -7.92
N HIS A 124 9.86 4.07 -9.20
CA HIS A 124 9.26 2.88 -9.79
C HIS A 124 9.60 1.58 -9.04
N THR A 125 10.82 1.47 -8.51
CA THR A 125 11.26 0.32 -7.70
C THR A 125 10.46 0.22 -6.42
N ILE A 126 10.36 1.31 -5.66
CA ILE A 126 9.63 1.33 -4.39
C ILE A 126 8.13 1.11 -4.62
N GLN A 127 7.55 1.70 -5.67
CA GLN A 127 6.16 1.42 -6.04
C GLN A 127 5.94 -0.08 -6.26
N ASN A 128 6.83 -0.77 -6.99
CA ASN A 128 6.71 -2.21 -7.22
C ASN A 128 6.85 -3.03 -5.93
N GLU A 129 7.76 -2.65 -5.03
CA GLU A 129 7.91 -3.30 -3.72
C GLU A 129 6.64 -3.15 -2.88
N LEU A 130 6.07 -1.94 -2.81
CA LEU A 130 4.83 -1.67 -2.09
C LEU A 130 3.65 -2.46 -2.69
N ILE A 131 3.57 -2.55 -4.02
CA ILE A 131 2.55 -3.36 -4.70
C ILE A 131 2.71 -4.84 -4.37
N GLU A 132 3.93 -5.36 -4.33
CA GLU A 132 4.17 -6.76 -3.95
C GLU A 132 3.81 -7.03 -2.49
N VAL A 133 4.02 -6.07 -1.58
CA VAL A 133 3.55 -6.17 -0.19
C VAL A 133 2.01 -6.19 -0.14
N CYS A 134 1.33 -5.24 -0.81
CA CYS A 134 -0.13 -5.22 -0.88
C CYS A 134 -0.69 -6.53 -1.47
N LYS A 135 -0.08 -7.03 -2.54
CA LYS A 135 -0.45 -8.30 -3.18
C LYS A 135 -0.33 -9.48 -2.23
N LYS A 136 0.75 -9.57 -1.44
CA LYS A 136 0.92 -10.63 -0.44
C LYS A 136 -0.20 -10.60 0.59
N GLU A 137 -0.48 -9.43 1.16
CA GLU A 137 -1.55 -9.28 2.17
C GLU A 137 -2.93 -9.64 1.61
N ILE A 138 -3.29 -9.11 0.45
CA ILE A 138 -4.57 -9.41 -0.20
C ILE A 138 -4.70 -10.92 -0.50
N THR A 139 -3.63 -11.53 -1.01
CA THR A 139 -3.62 -12.97 -1.30
C THR A 139 -3.81 -13.78 -0.02
N LEU A 140 -3.13 -13.42 1.07
CA LEU A 140 -3.25 -14.09 2.36
C LEU A 140 -4.68 -14.02 2.90
N LEU A 141 -5.34 -12.86 2.80
CA LEU A 141 -6.73 -12.70 3.23
C LEU A 141 -7.69 -13.57 2.43
N ILE A 142 -7.60 -13.54 1.09
CA ILE A 142 -8.42 -14.37 0.20
C ILE A 142 -8.21 -15.87 0.51
N LEU A 143 -6.96 -16.29 0.72
CA LEU A 143 -6.67 -17.69 1.05
C LEU A 143 -7.25 -18.11 2.40
N LYS A 144 -7.21 -17.23 3.41
CA LYS A 144 -7.85 -17.49 4.71
C LYS A 144 -9.35 -17.70 4.56
N GLU A 145 -10.03 -16.85 3.77
CA GLU A 145 -11.47 -16.99 3.49
C GLU A 145 -11.78 -18.30 2.75
N ILE A 146 -10.98 -18.65 1.75
CA ILE A 146 -11.13 -19.91 0.99
C ILE A 146 -11.00 -21.14 1.89
N ILE A 147 -10.01 -21.16 2.79
CA ILE A 147 -9.79 -22.30 3.71
C ILE A 147 -10.95 -22.42 4.70
N GLN A 148 -11.52 -21.31 5.14
CA GLN A 148 -12.69 -21.30 6.02
C GLN A 148 -13.97 -21.73 5.29
N ALA A 149 -14.06 -21.48 3.98
CA ALA A 149 -15.19 -21.91 3.18
C ALA A 149 -15.17 -23.42 2.92
N LYS A 150 -16.28 -24.11 3.22
CA LYS A 150 -16.45 -25.55 2.88
C LYS A 150 -16.41 -25.82 1.38
N SER A 151 -16.82 -24.84 0.57
CA SER A 151 -16.86 -24.94 -0.88
C SER A 151 -16.66 -23.55 -1.50
N TYR A 152 -15.85 -23.49 -2.55
CA TYR A 152 -15.45 -22.24 -3.19
C TYR A 152 -15.25 -22.42 -4.69
N ARG A 153 -15.41 -21.32 -5.43
CA ARG A 153 -15.23 -21.24 -6.89
C ARG A 153 -14.72 -19.86 -7.24
N ILE A 154 -13.83 -19.78 -8.24
CA ILE A 154 -13.24 -18.52 -8.70
C ILE A 154 -13.97 -18.09 -9.98
N ALA A 155 -14.56 -16.90 -9.98
CA ALA A 155 -15.23 -16.35 -11.16
C ALA A 155 -14.59 -15.02 -11.59
N THR A 156 -14.17 -14.93 -12.86
CA THR A 156 -13.52 -13.72 -13.42
C THR A 156 -13.95 -13.50 -14.87
N ASP A 157 -13.71 -12.30 -15.38
CA ASP A 157 -14.08 -11.85 -16.73
C ASP A 157 -13.23 -12.44 -17.88
N GLY A 158 -12.48 -13.52 -17.65
CA GLY A 158 -11.70 -14.19 -18.70
C GLY A 158 -10.51 -13.38 -19.25
N CYS A 159 -10.22 -12.19 -18.73
CA CYS A 159 -9.08 -11.38 -19.16
C CYS A 159 -7.75 -12.12 -18.93
N THR A 160 -6.77 -11.92 -19.81
CA THR A 160 -5.46 -12.61 -19.76
C THR A 160 -4.77 -12.48 -18.40
N VAL A 161 -4.88 -11.32 -17.75
CA VAL A 161 -4.32 -11.07 -16.40
C VAL A 161 -4.96 -11.96 -15.31
N MET A 162 -6.18 -12.45 -15.54
CA MET A 162 -6.88 -13.36 -14.64
C MET A 162 -6.59 -14.83 -15.00
N VAL A 163 -6.70 -15.20 -16.29
CA VAL A 163 -6.71 -16.61 -16.74
C VAL A 163 -5.38 -17.14 -17.28
N SER A 164 -4.35 -16.30 -17.39
CA SER A 164 -3.04 -16.72 -17.92
C SER A 164 -2.47 -17.93 -17.19
N THR A 165 -2.02 -18.92 -17.95
CA THR A 165 -1.34 -20.12 -17.44
C THR A 165 0.07 -19.84 -16.92
N ILE A 166 0.61 -18.63 -17.09
CA ILE A 166 1.94 -18.26 -16.60
C ILE A 166 1.82 -17.40 -15.33
N LYS A 167 1.08 -16.28 -15.41
CA LYS A 167 0.99 -15.27 -14.33
C LYS A 167 -0.46 -14.85 -14.01
N GLY A 168 -1.46 -15.67 -14.34
CA GLY A 168 -2.86 -15.34 -14.08
C GLY A 168 -3.23 -15.39 -12.59
N ALA A 169 -4.09 -14.47 -12.15
CA ALA A 169 -4.61 -14.44 -10.78
C ALA A 169 -5.30 -15.77 -10.40
N VAL A 170 -6.10 -16.35 -11.31
CA VAL A 170 -6.78 -17.63 -11.10
C VAL A 170 -5.77 -18.74 -10.82
N LYS A 171 -4.71 -18.82 -11.64
CA LYS A 171 -3.63 -19.80 -11.46
C LYS A 171 -2.96 -19.62 -10.10
N LYS A 172 -2.66 -18.38 -9.70
CA LYS A 172 -1.98 -18.10 -8.43
C LYS A 172 -2.79 -18.57 -7.22
N VAL A 173 -4.11 -18.39 -7.26
CA VAL A 173 -5.01 -18.92 -6.22
C VAL A 173 -5.04 -20.45 -6.26
N GLN A 174 -5.14 -21.05 -7.44
CA GLN A 174 -5.19 -22.50 -7.62
C GLN A 174 -3.89 -23.23 -7.22
N GLU A 175 -2.73 -22.58 -7.24
CA GLU A 175 -1.47 -23.13 -6.71
C GLU A 175 -1.58 -23.51 -5.23
N THR A 176 -2.35 -22.73 -4.45
CA THR A 176 -2.57 -22.99 -3.02
C THR A 176 -3.89 -23.73 -2.79
N ALA A 177 -4.98 -23.27 -3.41
CA ALA A 177 -6.31 -23.86 -3.33
C ALA A 177 -6.56 -24.78 -4.53
N LYS A 178 -5.94 -25.97 -4.52
CA LYS A 178 -5.99 -26.93 -5.65
C LYS A 178 -7.41 -27.36 -6.05
N ASN A 179 -8.36 -27.32 -5.12
CA ASN A 179 -9.75 -27.69 -5.37
C ASN A 179 -10.59 -26.51 -5.93
N ALA A 180 -10.01 -25.32 -6.09
CA ALA A 180 -10.72 -24.16 -6.60
C ALA A 180 -11.04 -24.36 -8.08
N LEU A 181 -12.32 -24.50 -8.41
CA LEU A 181 -12.77 -24.52 -9.79
C LEU A 181 -12.84 -23.08 -10.33
N TYR A 182 -12.29 -22.86 -11.52
CA TYR A 182 -12.47 -21.62 -12.25
C TYR A 182 -13.80 -21.66 -13.02
N SER A 183 -14.49 -20.52 -13.10
CA SER A 183 -15.69 -20.34 -13.90
C SER A 183 -15.65 -19.01 -14.63
N PRO A 184 -15.66 -19.01 -15.97
CA PRO A 184 -15.65 -17.78 -16.73
C PRO A 184 -16.95 -17.01 -16.53
N CYS A 185 -16.87 -15.68 -16.63
CA CYS A 185 -18.05 -14.83 -16.65
C CYS A 185 -18.84 -15.07 -17.95
N ASN A 186 -19.99 -15.73 -17.85
CA ASN A 186 -20.85 -16.03 -19.01
C ASN A 186 -21.36 -14.77 -19.71
N ASN A 187 -21.61 -13.67 -18.97
CA ASN A 187 -21.97 -12.38 -19.57
C ASN A 187 -20.85 -11.84 -20.45
N HIS A 188 -19.59 -11.97 -20.01
CA HIS A 188 -18.45 -11.56 -20.82
C HIS A 188 -18.30 -12.46 -22.07
N ALA A 189 -18.44 -13.78 -21.92
CA ALA A 189 -18.40 -14.71 -23.04
C ALA A 189 -19.49 -14.44 -24.09
N LEU A 190 -20.71 -14.10 -23.65
CA LEU A 190 -21.81 -13.72 -24.53
C LEU A 190 -21.52 -12.40 -25.24
N ASN A 191 -21.11 -11.36 -24.51
CA ASN A 191 -20.78 -10.05 -25.09
C ASN A 191 -19.66 -10.15 -26.13
N LEU A 192 -18.62 -10.95 -25.84
CA LEU A 192 -17.53 -11.20 -26.79
C LEU A 192 -18.03 -11.95 -28.04
N SER A 193 -18.93 -12.91 -27.87
CA SER A 193 -19.53 -13.64 -28.99
C SER A 193 -20.39 -12.73 -29.87
N LEU A 194 -21.24 -11.89 -29.26
CA LEU A 194 -22.05 -10.90 -29.97
C LEU A 194 -21.18 -9.88 -30.72
N SER A 195 -20.12 -9.38 -30.07
CA SER A 195 -19.15 -8.48 -30.69
C SER A 195 -18.48 -9.13 -31.91
N LYS A 196 -18.01 -10.37 -31.79
CA LYS A 196 -17.44 -11.10 -32.94
C LYS A 196 -18.46 -11.33 -34.05
N CYS A 197 -19.68 -11.76 -33.73
CA CYS A 197 -20.75 -11.96 -34.71
C CYS A 197 -21.09 -10.66 -35.45
N SER A 198 -21.01 -9.50 -34.78
CA SER A 198 -21.24 -8.19 -35.41
C SER A 198 -20.21 -7.84 -36.50
N THR A 199 -19.08 -8.54 -36.57
CA THR A 199 -18.10 -8.40 -37.66
C THR A 199 -18.51 -9.15 -38.95
N VAL A 200 -19.52 -10.03 -38.88
CA VAL A 200 -20.05 -10.75 -40.04
C VAL A 200 -21.07 -9.89 -40.77
N GLN A 201 -20.89 -9.67 -42.08
CA GLN A 201 -21.73 -8.76 -42.86
C GLN A 201 -23.21 -9.17 -42.89
N SER A 202 -23.50 -10.46 -43.06
CA SER A 202 -24.88 -10.97 -43.07
C SER A 202 -25.60 -10.71 -41.74
N VAL A 203 -24.88 -10.85 -40.62
CA VAL A 203 -25.39 -10.56 -39.28
C VAL A 203 -25.65 -9.06 -39.12
N ARG A 204 -24.74 -8.19 -39.59
CA ARG A 204 -24.97 -6.73 -39.58
C ARG A 204 -26.21 -6.35 -40.37
N ASN A 205 -26.33 -6.82 -41.61
CA ASN A 205 -27.48 -6.53 -42.46
C ASN A 205 -28.78 -6.91 -41.77
N CYS A 206 -28.83 -8.09 -41.15
CA CYS A 206 -30.01 -8.56 -40.41
C CYS A 206 -30.33 -7.66 -39.21
N VAL A 207 -29.33 -7.28 -38.41
CA VAL A 207 -29.49 -6.38 -37.26
C VAL A 207 -29.93 -4.98 -37.72
N ASP A 208 -29.42 -4.48 -38.83
CA ASP A 208 -29.80 -3.18 -39.39
C ASP A 208 -31.26 -3.19 -39.85
N THR A 209 -31.71 -4.25 -40.53
CA THR A 209 -33.13 -4.42 -40.86
C THR A 209 -34.01 -4.46 -39.60
N MET A 210 -33.58 -5.15 -38.53
CA MET A 210 -34.31 -5.14 -37.26
C MET A 210 -34.40 -3.72 -36.66
N ARG A 211 -33.32 -2.92 -36.74
CA ARG A 211 -33.33 -1.53 -36.27
C ARG A 211 -34.27 -0.65 -37.10
N GLU A 212 -34.32 -0.83 -38.41
CA GLU A 212 -35.24 -0.11 -39.29
C GLU A 212 -36.70 -0.40 -38.94
N ILE A 213 -37.04 -1.67 -38.69
CA ILE A 213 -38.40 -2.06 -38.23
C ILE A 213 -38.73 -1.40 -36.90
N ILE A 214 -37.82 -1.41 -35.93
CA ILE A 214 -38.02 -0.75 -34.63
C ILE A 214 -38.22 0.76 -34.82
N SER A 215 -37.41 1.41 -35.67
CA SER A 215 -37.55 2.84 -35.95
C SER A 215 -38.89 3.15 -36.60
N PHE A 216 -39.34 2.31 -37.52
CA PHE A 216 -40.65 2.46 -38.15
C PHE A 216 -41.77 2.38 -37.11
N LEU A 217 -41.71 1.40 -36.20
CA LEU A 217 -42.71 1.23 -35.13
C LEU A 217 -42.74 2.43 -34.18
N ASN A 218 -41.59 2.98 -33.81
CA ASN A 218 -41.51 4.14 -32.92
C ASN A 218 -42.01 5.44 -33.55
N VAL A 219 -41.83 5.63 -34.87
CA VAL A 219 -42.38 6.79 -35.59
C VAL A 219 -43.88 6.65 -35.84
N SER A 220 -44.38 5.42 -35.83
CA SER A 220 -45.80 5.10 -36.04
C SER A 220 -46.66 5.18 -34.76
N ALA A 221 -46.04 5.44 -33.60
CA ALA A 221 -46.69 5.63 -32.29
C ALA A 221 -46.83 7.13 -31.96
#